data_AF-A0A1Y4F8T9-F1
#
_entry.id   AF-A0A1Y4F8T9-F1
#
_cell.length_a   1.000
_cell.length_b   1.000
_cell.length_c   1.000
_cell.angle_alpha   90.00
_cell.angle_beta   90.00
_cell.angle_gamma   90.00
#
_symmetry.space_group_name_H-M   'P 1'
#
loop_
_entity.id
_entity.type
_entity.pdbx_description
1 polymer ?
#
loop_
_entity_poly.entity_id
_entity_poly.type
_entity_poly.pdbx_seq_one_letter_code
_entity_poly.pdbx_strand_id
1 'polypeptide(L)'
;MGDPADELGYVAVDVKDSVLRMRKMEVFGSNLEQPDLNARICSDSLMRAAASYGANKGAYRIETEVPGLGTLLKASGFLAEGRKFVCDLSKIVKICKD
;
A
#
# COMPACT_ATOMS: atom_id res chain seq x y z
N MET A 1 3.79 -5.52 31.82
CA MET A 1 3.29 -6.35 30.70
C MET A 1 2.69 -5.38 29.72
N GLY A 2 3.28 -5.22 28.53
CA GLY A 2 2.77 -4.27 27.53
C GLY A 2 1.41 -4.75 27.05
N ASP A 3 0.49 -3.83 26.82
CA ASP A 3 -0.76 -4.13 26.14
C ASP A 3 -0.45 -4.97 24.89
N PRO A 4 -1.21 -6.05 24.61
CA PRO A 4 -1.16 -6.65 23.28
C PRO A 4 -1.47 -5.50 22.32
N ALA A 5 -0.50 -5.13 21.49
CA ALA A 5 -0.73 -4.08 20.51
C ALA A 5 -1.87 -4.57 19.63
N ASP A 6 -3.06 -3.97 19.80
CA ASP A 6 -4.21 -4.29 18.99
C ASP A 6 -3.80 -4.09 17.53
N GLU A 7 -4.03 -5.11 16.71
CA GLU A 7 -3.71 -5.04 15.30
C GLU A 7 -4.49 -3.85 14.70
N LEU A 8 -3.79 -2.96 13.99
CA LEU A 8 -4.42 -1.77 13.40
C LEU A 8 -4.95 -2.05 11.98
N GLY A 9 -4.49 -3.13 11.35
CA GLY A 9 -4.84 -3.49 9.99
C GLY A 9 -3.72 -4.22 9.26
N TYR A 10 -3.97 -4.52 7.99
CA TYR A 10 -3.04 -5.30 7.16
C TYR A 10 -3.08 -4.89 5.69
N VAL A 11 -2.06 -5.33 4.96
CA VAL A 11 -2.01 -5.29 3.50
C VAL A 11 -1.56 -6.66 2.98
N ALA A 12 -2.32 -7.21 2.03
CA ALA A 12 -2.02 -8.49 1.40
C ALA A 12 -1.44 -8.25 0.01
N VAL A 13 -0.28 -8.84 -0.27
CA VAL A 13 0.48 -8.62 -1.51
C VAL A 13 1.02 -9.93 -2.10
N ASP A 14 1.13 -9.99 -3.42
CA ASP A 14 1.96 -10.94 -4.16
C ASP A 14 2.93 -10.20 -5.08
N VAL A 15 4.06 -10.82 -5.41
CA VAL A 15 5.01 -10.29 -6.39
C VAL A 15 5.01 -11.22 -7.59
N LYS A 16 4.68 -10.69 -8.76
CA LYS A 16 4.65 -11.43 -10.02
C LYS A 16 5.15 -10.56 -11.15
N ASP A 17 6.02 -11.10 -12.01
CA ASP A 17 6.57 -10.41 -13.18
C ASP A 17 7.23 -9.06 -12.80
N SER A 18 7.94 -9.02 -11.66
CA SER A 18 8.55 -7.80 -11.08
C SER A 18 7.57 -6.67 -10.77
N VAL A 19 6.29 -7.01 -10.58
CA VAL A 19 5.24 -6.11 -10.10
C VAL A 19 4.71 -6.61 -8.77
N LEU A 20 4.69 -5.74 -7.77
CA LEU A 20 3.98 -5.99 -6.51
C LEU A 20 2.49 -5.69 -6.71
N ARG A 21 1.64 -6.68 -6.46
CA ARG A 21 0.20 -6.60 -6.61
C ARG A 21 -0.41 -6.56 -5.23
N MET A 22 -1.05 -5.44 -4.89
CA MET A 22 -1.82 -5.34 -3.67
C MET A 22 -3.20 -5.95 -3.91
N ARG A 23 -3.52 -7.00 -3.14
CA ARG A 23 -4.75 -7.79 -3.27
C ARG A 23 -5.82 -7.38 -2.29
N LYS A 24 -5.41 -6.85 -1.14
CA LYS A 24 -6.31 -6.34 -0.11
C LYS A 24 -5.57 -5.38 0.81
N MET A 25 -6.29 -4.41 1.35
CA MET A 25 -5.84 -3.55 2.43
C MET A 25 -7.02 -3.28 3.35
N GLU A 26 -6.76 -3.28 4.65
CA GLU A 26 -7.76 -2.99 5.67
C GLU A 26 -7.11 -2.23 6.81
N VAL A 27 -7.81 -1.22 7.33
CA VAL A 27 -7.50 -0.56 8.60
C VAL A 27 -8.72 -0.77 9.48
N PHE A 28 -8.56 -1.46 10.60
CA PHE A 28 -9.69 -1.86 11.41
C PHE A 28 -10.37 -0.65 12.06
N GLY A 29 -11.70 -0.67 12.09
CA GLY A 29 -12.50 0.43 12.61
C GLY A 29 -12.57 1.68 11.70
N SER A 30 -12.06 1.61 10.48
CA SER A 30 -12.02 2.75 9.54
C SER A 30 -12.64 2.42 8.19
N ASN A 31 -13.20 3.44 7.52
CA ASN A 31 -13.63 3.36 6.13
C ASN A 31 -12.55 3.99 5.22
N LEU A 32 -11.91 3.18 4.37
CA LEU A 32 -10.83 3.65 3.48
C LEU A 32 -11.33 4.48 2.28
N GLU A 33 -12.63 4.48 1.98
CA GLU A 33 -13.21 5.36 0.95
C GLU A 33 -13.32 6.82 1.43
N GLN A 34 -13.52 6.98 2.74
CA GLN A 34 -13.60 8.27 3.44
C GLN A 34 -12.71 8.24 4.68
N PRO A 35 -11.39 8.15 4.48
CA PRO A 35 -10.46 7.85 5.56
C PRO A 35 -10.27 9.08 6.45
N ASP A 36 -10.42 8.86 7.76
CA ASP A 36 -10.00 9.81 8.78
C ASP A 36 -8.47 9.94 8.85
N LEU A 37 -7.97 10.78 9.75
CA LEU A 37 -6.54 11.01 9.89
C LEU A 37 -5.76 9.74 10.28
N ASN A 38 -6.30 8.93 11.19
CA ASN A 38 -5.63 7.71 11.65
C ASN A 38 -5.57 6.67 10.53
N ALA A 39 -6.67 6.49 9.79
CA ALA A 39 -6.74 5.61 8.64
C ALA A 39 -5.76 6.02 7.54
N ARG A 40 -5.56 7.32 7.31
CA ARG A 40 -4.56 7.84 6.36
C ARG A 40 -3.13 7.49 6.80
N ILE A 41 -2.81 7.66 8.07
CA ILE A 41 -1.47 7.36 8.61
C ILE A 41 -1.20 5.85 8.55
N CYS A 42 -2.18 5.03 8.95
CA CYS A 42 -2.05 3.57 8.93
C CYS A 42 -1.92 3.06 7.49
N SER A 43 -2.76 3.53 6.57
CA SER A 43 -2.69 3.11 5.16
C SER A 43 -1.40 3.55 4.48
N ASP A 44 -0.88 4.76 4.74
CA ASP A 44 0.43 5.18 4.24
C ASP A 44 1.56 4.27 4.75
N SER A 45 1.52 3.91 6.04
CA SER A 45 2.50 3.01 6.65
C SER A 45 2.45 1.61 6.01
N LEU A 46 1.25 1.06 5.83
CA LEU A 46 1.04 -0.23 5.15
C LEU A 46 1.52 -0.19 3.69
N MET A 47 1.23 0.90 2.96
CA MET A 47 1.69 1.08 1.57
C MET A 47 3.21 1.14 1.48
N ARG A 48 3.88 1.88 2.37
CA ARG A 48 5.35 1.95 2.42
C ARG A 48 5.97 0.61 2.78
N ALA A 49 5.38 -0.12 3.72
CA ALA A 49 5.84 -1.45 4.10
C ALA A 49 5.72 -2.43 2.91
N ALA A 50 4.57 -2.45 2.23
CA ALA A 50 4.37 -3.23 1.01
C ALA A 50 5.39 -2.85 -0.08
N ALA A 51 5.57 -1.55 -0.32
CA ALA A 51 6.52 -1.05 -1.31
C ALA A 51 7.96 -1.47 -1.01
N SER A 52 8.39 -1.36 0.26
CA SER A 52 9.71 -1.79 0.72
C SER A 52 9.89 -3.30 0.54
N TYR A 53 8.89 -4.11 0.92
CA TYR A 53 8.90 -5.55 0.69
C TYR A 53 9.04 -5.87 -0.80
N GLY A 54 8.25 -5.22 -1.67
CA GLY A 54 8.31 -5.42 -3.11
C GLY A 54 9.67 -5.09 -3.71
N ALA A 55 10.24 -3.94 -3.34
CA ALA A 55 11.56 -3.53 -3.80
C ALA A 55 12.63 -4.56 -3.44
N ASN A 56 12.60 -5.08 -2.20
CA ASN A 56 13.52 -6.14 -1.74
C ASN A 56 13.30 -7.50 -2.45
N LYS A 57 12.16 -7.67 -3.11
CA LYS A 57 11.84 -8.86 -3.93
C LYS A 57 12.03 -8.61 -5.44
N GLY A 58 12.66 -7.51 -5.82
CA GLY A 58 12.95 -7.17 -7.22
C GLY A 58 11.76 -6.59 -7.98
N ALA A 59 10.69 -6.20 -7.29
CA ALA A 59 9.63 -5.43 -7.92
C ALA A 59 10.10 -4.00 -8.16
N TYR A 60 9.66 -3.40 -9.27
CA TYR A 60 9.90 -1.98 -9.58
C TYR A 60 8.62 -1.16 -9.54
N ARG A 61 7.46 -1.83 -9.56
CA ARG A 61 6.13 -1.24 -9.66
C ARG A 61 5.18 -1.86 -8.64
N ILE A 62 4.25 -1.06 -8.14
CA ILE A 62 3.09 -1.53 -7.39
C ILE A 62 1.82 -1.28 -8.20
N GLU A 63 0.90 -2.25 -8.20
CA GLU A 63 -0.44 -2.13 -8.78
C GLU A 63 -1.53 -2.65 -7.83
N THR A 64 -2.74 -2.14 -7.99
CA THR A 64 -3.92 -2.60 -7.24
C THR A 64 -5.21 -2.40 -8.04
N GLU A 65 -6.13 -3.36 -7.89
CA GLU A 65 -7.53 -3.26 -8.34
C GLU A 65 -8.49 -3.21 -7.14
N VAL A 66 -7.97 -3.06 -5.91
CA VAL A 66 -8.80 -3.06 -4.71
C VAL A 66 -9.75 -1.86 -4.76
N PRO A 67 -11.07 -2.08 -4.76
CA PRO A 67 -12.05 -1.01 -4.83
C PRO A 67 -12.00 -0.17 -3.55
N GLY A 68 -12.44 1.08 -3.65
CA GLY A 68 -12.56 1.99 -2.51
C GLY A 68 -11.26 2.68 -2.05
N LEU A 69 -10.09 2.27 -2.54
CA LEU A 69 -8.81 2.90 -2.17
C LEU A 69 -8.46 4.15 -2.98
N GLY A 70 -9.28 4.54 -3.96
CA GLY A 70 -8.94 5.56 -4.95
C GLY A 70 -8.55 6.92 -4.34
N THR A 71 -9.22 7.35 -3.27
CA THR A 71 -8.91 8.61 -2.56
C THR A 71 -7.52 8.57 -1.92
N LEU A 72 -7.18 7.46 -1.26
CA LEU A 72 -5.87 7.27 -0.62
C LEU A 72 -4.76 7.18 -1.66
N LEU A 73 -4.96 6.36 -2.68
CA LEU A 73 -3.94 6.06 -3.69
C LEU A 73 -3.57 7.31 -4.50
N LYS A 74 -4.55 8.14 -4.88
CA LYS A 74 -4.28 9.41 -5.56
C LYS A 74 -3.43 10.35 -4.71
N ALA A 75 -3.70 10.42 -3.40
CA ALA A 75 -2.91 11.24 -2.47
C ALA A 75 -1.47 10.74 -2.33
N SER A 76 -1.26 9.41 -2.44
CA SER A 76 0.06 8.77 -2.41
C SER A 76 0.77 8.72 -3.77
N GLY A 77 0.27 9.43 -4.79
CA GLY A 77 0.92 9.56 -6.10
C GLY A 77 0.67 8.42 -7.08
N PHE A 78 -0.29 7.53 -6.81
CA PHE A 78 -0.72 6.52 -7.77
C PHE A 78 -1.49 7.15 -8.93
N LEU A 79 -1.29 6.61 -10.12
CA LEU A 79 -2.01 6.97 -11.33
C LEU A 79 -3.07 5.90 -11.63
N ALA A 80 -4.21 6.32 -12.19
CA ALA A 80 -5.21 5.38 -12.69
C ALA A 80 -4.80 4.89 -14.08
N GLU A 81 -4.79 3.57 -14.28
CA GLU A 81 -4.51 2.90 -15.55
C GLU A 81 -5.60 1.85 -15.80
N GLY A 82 -6.62 2.22 -16.57
CA GLY A 82 -7.80 1.37 -16.78
C GLY A 82 -8.56 1.11 -15.47
N ARG A 83 -8.63 -0.16 -15.04
CA ARG A 83 -9.25 -0.58 -13.77
C ARG A 83 -8.29 -0.63 -12.59
N LYS A 84 -7.01 -0.32 -12.82
CA LYS A 84 -5.94 -0.40 -11.83
C LYS A 84 -5.50 0.98 -11.37
N PHE A 85 -4.94 1.02 -10.17
CA PHE A 85 -4.04 2.09 -9.75
C PHE A 85 -2.62 1.57 -9.74
N VAL A 86 -1.69 2.39 -10.21
CA VAL A 86 -0.28 2.02 -10.41
C VAL A 86 0.65 3.10 -9.87
N CYS A 87 1.78 2.70 -9.31
CA CYS A 87 2.84 3.61 -8.90
C CYS A 87 4.20 2.94 -9.04
N ASP A 88 5.23 3.73 -9.34
CA ASP A 88 6.62 3.26 -9.30
C ASP A 88 7.06 3.16 -7.86
N LEU A 89 7.67 2.05 -7.46
CA LEU A 89 8.09 1.85 -6.06
C LEU A 89 9.09 2.92 -5.60
N SER A 90 9.91 3.44 -6.52
CA SER A 90 10.86 4.53 -6.27
C SER A 90 10.23 5.85 -5.82
N LYS A 91 8.92 6.04 -6.07
CA LYS A 91 8.16 7.21 -5.59
C LYS A 91 7.68 7.06 -4.15
N ILE A 92 7.63 5.83 -3.64
CA ILE A 92 7.13 5.50 -2.29
C ILE A 92 8.30 5.25 -1.34
N VAL A 93 9.30 4.49 -1.79
CA VAL A 93 10.47 4.10 -1.01
C VAL A 93 11.75 4.41 -1.76
N LYS A 94 12.78 4.83 -1.03
CA LYS A 94 14.13 4.95 -1.60
C LYS A 94 14.67 3.54 -1.80
N ILE A 95 14.87 3.17 -3.06
CA ILE A 95 15.53 1.91 -3.41
C ILE A 95 17.03 2.14 -3.23
N CYS A 96 17.59 1.59 -2.15
CA CYS A 96 19.04 1.54 -1.98
C CYS A 96 19.57 0.42 -2.88
N LYS A 97 20.55 0.74 -3.72
CA LYS A 97 21.40 -0.27 -4.35
C LYS A 97 22.51 -0.58 -3.35
N ASP A 98 22.79 -1.86 -3.13
CA ASP A 98 24.01 -2.28 -2.42
C ASP A 98 25.27 -1.78 -3.16
#